data_AF-A0A7Z9G8A5-F1
#
_entry.id   AF-A0A7Z9G8A5-F1
#
_cell.length_a   1.000
_cell.length_b   1.000
_cell.length_c   1.000
_cell.angle_alpha   90.00
_cell.angle_beta   90.00
_cell.angle_gamma   90.00
#
_symmetry.space_group_name_H-M   'P 1'
#
loop_
_entity.id
_entity.type
_entity.pdbx_description
1 polymer ?
#
loop_
_entity_poly.entity_id
_entity_poly.type
_entity_poly.pdbx_seq_one_letter_code
_entity_poly.pdbx_strand_id
1 'polypeptide(L)'
;MSKARLFEFLERAFHATGSQAYRVLHAVVAAMILLSVGIFVFELTVGTEYPALTLLDEVLLWLFVVEIVLRVLTFVPPELRFYQFNRVRGIRYHLLGRLRFLLQPFNVFDIVAVASLHPALRGLRGLRMLRLVRHMKFFRYSDPLSGIARAFKDNTLLYVAAFGFLSCAIALGGISFYLVEIGQNPEVQSIGDGIWWAVVTITTVGFGDITPVTDLGKVVGA
;
A
#
# COMPACT_ATOMS: atom_id res chain seq x y z
N MET A 1 16.11 8.98 34.82
CA MET A 1 14.71 9.32 34.44
C MET A 1 13.78 8.26 35.01
N SER A 2 12.70 8.60 35.70
CA SER A 2 11.71 7.59 36.13
C SER A 2 10.97 7.03 34.89
N LYS A 3 10.50 5.78 34.94
CA LYS A 3 9.78 5.12 33.83
C LYS A 3 8.60 5.96 33.32
N ALA A 4 7.92 6.69 34.21
CA ALA A 4 6.82 7.60 33.88
C ALA A 4 7.28 8.79 33.02
N ARG A 5 8.41 9.43 33.35
CA ARG A 5 8.95 10.56 32.57
C ARG A 5 9.40 10.14 31.17
N LEU A 6 9.94 8.92 31.03
CA LEU A 6 10.32 8.38 29.72
C LEU A 6 9.08 8.12 28.87
N PHE A 7 8.05 7.53 29.45
CA PHE A 7 6.78 7.29 28.75
C PHE A 7 6.14 8.60 28.28
N GLU A 8 6.03 9.61 29.15
CA GLU A 8 5.47 10.92 28.79
C GLU A 8 6.27 11.62 27.69
N PHE A 9 7.61 11.53 27.73
CA PHE A 9 8.45 12.09 26.67
C PHE A 9 8.18 11.41 25.32
N LEU A 10 8.15 10.07 25.30
CA LEU A 10 7.86 9.31 24.09
C LEU A 10 6.44 9.55 23.59
N GLU A 11 5.44 9.57 24.46
CA GLU A 11 4.06 9.89 24.09
C GLU A 11 3.96 11.28 23.44
N ARG A 12 4.64 12.28 24.01
CA ARG A 12 4.70 13.63 23.41
C ARG A 12 5.43 13.62 22.07
N ALA A 13 6.54 12.89 21.96
CA ALA A 13 7.31 12.81 20.72
C ALA A 13 6.53 12.13 19.58
N PHE A 14 5.72 11.10 19.87
CA PHE A 14 4.99 10.36 18.83
C PHE A 14 3.60 10.93 18.53
N HIS A 15 2.89 11.47 19.53
CA HIS A 15 1.45 11.77 19.39
C HIS A 15 1.09 13.24 19.59
N ALA A 16 1.95 14.06 20.21
CA ALA A 16 1.63 15.47 20.47
C ALA A 16 2.12 16.39 19.34
N THR A 17 1.27 16.62 18.34
CA THR A 17 1.55 17.41 17.11
C THR A 17 2.08 18.81 17.35
N GLY A 18 1.76 19.44 18.49
CA GLY A 18 2.24 20.78 18.87
C GLY A 18 3.64 20.80 19.51
N SER A 19 4.19 19.65 19.90
CA SER A 19 5.46 19.60 20.63
C SER A 19 6.68 19.73 19.71
N GLN A 20 7.75 20.33 20.23
CA GLN A 20 9.04 20.38 19.51
C GLN A 20 9.61 18.97 19.29
N ALA A 21 9.46 18.08 20.28
CA ALA A 21 9.90 16.69 20.19
C ALA A 21 9.23 15.95 19.02
N TYR A 22 7.94 16.18 18.79
CA TYR A 22 7.21 15.62 17.64
C TYR A 22 7.77 16.09 16.31
N ARG A 23 8.00 17.40 16.15
CA ARG A 23 8.56 17.94 14.90
C ARG A 23 9.94 17.38 14.61
N VAL A 24 10.79 17.28 15.62
CA VAL A 24 12.15 16.73 15.47
C VAL A 24 12.09 15.25 15.10
N LEU A 25 11.32 14.44 15.83
CA LEU A 25 11.18 13.01 15.54
C LEU A 25 10.66 12.78 14.12
N HIS A 26 9.62 13.49 13.72
CA HIS A 26 9.07 13.39 12.37
C HIS A 26 10.06 13.81 11.28
N ALA A 27 10.88 14.85 11.52
CA ALA A 27 11.93 15.26 10.60
C ALA A 27 13.05 14.21 10.48
N VAL A 28 13.46 13.61 11.61
CA VAL A 28 14.45 12.53 11.63
C VAL A 28 13.94 11.31 10.87
N VAL A 29 12.69 10.88 11.15
CA VAL A 29 12.07 9.75 10.43
C VAL A 29 11.95 10.05 8.93
N ALA A 30 11.56 11.27 8.55
CA ALA A 30 11.50 11.67 7.15
C ALA A 30 12.89 11.61 6.47
N ALA A 31 13.93 12.11 7.15
CA ALA A 31 15.30 12.04 6.65
C ALA A 31 15.78 10.59 6.48
N MET A 32 15.46 9.71 7.43
CA MET A 32 15.75 8.28 7.32
C MET A 32 15.02 7.63 6.14
N ILE A 33 13.75 8.00 5.88
CA ILE A 33 12.98 7.47 4.75
C ILE A 33 13.63 7.92 3.44
N LEU A 34 13.95 9.20 3.31
CA LEU A 34 14.63 9.74 2.13
C LEU A 34 15.98 9.07 1.91
N LEU A 35 16.74 8.82 2.97
CA LEU A 35 18.01 8.10 2.89
C LEU A 35 17.82 6.66 2.41
N SER A 36 16.87 5.91 2.99
CA SER A 36 16.59 4.52 2.57
C SER A 36 16.07 4.42 1.13
N VAL A 37 15.21 5.37 0.71
CA VAL A 37 14.75 5.44 -0.69
C VAL A 37 15.91 5.81 -1.62
N GLY A 38 16.78 6.74 -1.23
CA GLY A 38 17.96 7.13 -1.99
C GLY A 38 18.92 5.97 -2.21
N ILE A 39 19.18 5.17 -1.16
CA ILE A 39 20.01 3.95 -1.26
C ILE A 39 19.36 2.97 -2.25
N PHE A 40 18.06 2.73 -2.16
CA PHE A 40 17.36 1.83 -3.07
C PHE A 40 17.44 2.26 -4.54
N VAL A 41 17.22 3.54 -4.81
CA VAL A 41 17.31 4.09 -6.18
C VAL A 41 18.75 4.02 -6.70
N PHE A 42 19.73 4.27 -5.83
CA PHE A 42 21.15 4.13 -6.19
C PHE A 42 21.51 2.67 -6.54
N GLU A 43 21.10 1.69 -5.73
CA GLU A 43 21.31 0.28 -6.02
C GLU A 43 20.66 -0.13 -7.36
N LEU A 44 19.45 0.36 -7.63
CA LEU A 44 18.73 0.08 -8.88
C LEU A 44 19.43 0.66 -10.12
N THR A 45 20.07 1.81 -9.99
CA THR A 45 20.73 2.51 -11.12
C THR A 45 22.14 2.00 -11.39
N VAL A 46 22.90 1.67 -10.35
CA VAL A 46 24.29 1.20 -10.51
C VAL A 46 24.34 -0.30 -10.77
N GLY A 47 23.34 -1.07 -10.33
CA GLY A 47 23.25 -2.52 -10.57
C GLY A 47 24.30 -3.35 -9.82
N THR A 48 25.07 -2.73 -8.92
CA THR A 48 26.07 -3.40 -8.08
C THR A 48 25.70 -3.24 -6.61
N GLU A 49 25.71 -4.34 -5.87
CA GLU A 49 25.50 -4.31 -4.41
C GLU A 49 26.77 -3.85 -3.70
N TYR A 50 26.65 -2.78 -2.89
CA TYR A 50 27.75 -2.31 -2.04
C TYR A 50 27.50 -2.79 -0.61
N PRO A 51 28.38 -3.62 -0.02
CA PRO A 51 28.15 -4.19 1.32
C PRO A 51 27.88 -3.14 2.41
N ALA A 52 28.53 -1.99 2.33
CA ALA A 52 28.31 -0.89 3.27
C ALA A 52 26.91 -0.26 3.15
N LEU A 53 26.38 -0.12 1.92
CA LEU A 53 25.03 0.41 1.70
C LEU A 53 23.96 -0.59 2.10
N THR A 54 24.19 -1.88 1.84
CA THR A 54 23.28 -2.95 2.27
C THR A 54 23.19 -3.03 3.79
N LEU A 55 24.34 -2.94 4.50
CA LEU A 55 24.35 -2.89 5.97
C LEU A 55 23.64 -1.64 6.50
N LEU A 56 23.87 -0.48 5.86
CA LEU A 56 23.19 0.77 6.24
C LEU A 56 21.67 0.66 6.05
N ASP A 57 21.21 0.10 4.92
CA ASP A 57 19.77 -0.11 4.67
C ASP A 57 19.16 -1.08 5.68
N GLU A 58 19.86 -2.16 6.02
CA GLU A 58 19.41 -3.09 7.06
C GLU A 58 19.28 -2.41 8.43
N VAL A 59 20.27 -1.59 8.82
CA VAL A 59 20.20 -0.80 10.06
C VAL A 59 19.03 0.18 10.03
N LEU A 60 18.82 0.88 8.93
CA LEU A 60 17.68 1.80 8.77
C LEU A 60 16.35 1.04 8.91
N LEU A 61 16.21 -0.13 8.29
CA LEU A 61 15.03 -0.98 8.42
C LEU A 61 14.76 -1.40 9.87
N TRP A 62 15.78 -1.81 10.61
CA TRP A 62 15.65 -2.11 12.04
C TRP A 62 15.25 -0.88 12.86
N LEU A 63 15.80 0.30 12.57
CA LEU A 63 15.39 1.53 13.23
C LEU A 63 13.91 1.88 12.95
N PHE A 64 13.41 1.59 11.75
CA PHE A 64 11.97 1.73 11.45
C PHE A 64 11.10 0.73 12.22
N VAL A 65 11.55 -0.51 12.38
CA VAL A 65 10.83 -1.49 13.23
C VAL A 65 10.74 -0.97 14.66
N VAL A 66 11.85 -0.47 15.21
CA VAL A 66 11.88 0.10 16.56
C VAL A 66 10.94 1.31 16.66
N GLU A 67 10.96 2.20 15.67
CA GLU A 67 10.09 3.37 15.62
C GLU A 67 8.59 2.98 15.62
N ILE A 68 8.19 2.00 14.81
CA ILE A 68 6.81 1.49 14.76
C ILE A 68 6.42 0.86 16.11
N VAL A 69 7.29 0.01 16.67
CA VAL A 69 7.04 -0.63 17.98
C VAL A 69 6.85 0.42 19.07
N LEU A 70 7.74 1.42 19.14
CA LEU A 70 7.64 2.51 20.11
C LEU A 70 6.37 3.34 19.90
N ARG A 71 6.01 3.65 18.65
CA ARG A 71 4.78 4.39 18.32
C ARG A 71 3.53 3.65 18.81
N VAL A 72 3.48 2.34 18.62
CA VAL A 72 2.34 1.48 19.02
C VAL A 72 2.29 1.30 20.53
N LEU A 73 3.44 1.10 21.19
CA LEU A 73 3.50 0.94 22.64
C LEU A 73 3.14 2.23 23.39
N THR A 74 3.49 3.38 22.84
CA THR A 74 3.18 4.70 23.42
C THR A 74 1.78 5.19 23.10
N PHE A 75 1.07 4.52 22.20
CA PHE A 75 -0.31 4.87 21.87
C PHE A 75 -1.25 4.54 23.04
N VAL A 76 -1.97 5.56 23.51
CA VAL A 76 -3.01 5.47 24.53
C VAL A 76 -4.37 5.72 23.85
N PRO A 77 -5.28 4.72 23.86
CA PRO A 77 -6.62 4.88 23.30
C PRO A 77 -7.38 6.04 23.97
N PRO A 78 -8.06 6.91 23.21
CA PRO A 78 -8.77 8.06 23.76
C PRO A 78 -9.88 7.65 24.75
N GLU A 79 -10.49 6.48 24.58
CA GLU A 79 -11.57 5.97 25.43
C GLU A 79 -11.11 5.76 26.89
N LEU A 80 -9.83 5.44 27.09
CA LEU A 80 -9.23 5.22 28.41
C LEU A 80 -8.87 6.53 29.13
N ARG A 81 -8.89 7.68 28.42
CA ARG A 81 -8.71 9.00 29.04
C ARG A 81 -9.98 9.51 29.72
N PHE A 82 -11.14 9.03 29.29
CA PHE A 82 -12.45 9.48 29.80
C PHE A 82 -13.15 8.45 30.69
N TYR A 83 -12.93 7.15 30.46
CA TYR A 83 -13.58 6.08 31.21
C TYR A 83 -12.58 5.22 32.00
N GLN A 84 -12.83 5.08 33.30
CA GLN A 84 -12.12 4.14 34.16
C GLN A 84 -12.78 2.76 34.07
N PHE A 85 -12.10 1.79 33.46
CA PHE A 85 -12.59 0.42 33.35
C PHE A 85 -11.95 -0.50 34.39
N ASN A 86 -12.65 -1.58 34.77
CA ASN A 86 -12.07 -2.69 35.55
C ASN A 86 -10.81 -3.26 34.87
N ARG A 87 -9.84 -3.72 35.66
CA ARG A 87 -8.49 -4.14 35.23
C ARG A 87 -8.47 -5.05 33.98
N VAL A 88 -9.40 -6.01 33.88
CA VAL A 88 -9.51 -6.95 32.74
C VAL A 88 -10.06 -6.27 31.47
N ARG A 89 -11.07 -5.40 31.62
CA ARG A 89 -11.64 -4.64 30.48
C ARG A 89 -10.64 -3.61 29.98
N GLY A 90 -9.88 -2.96 30.87
CA GLY A 90 -8.81 -2.03 30.51
C GLY A 90 -7.73 -2.65 29.62
N ILE A 91 -7.27 -3.86 29.93
CA ILE A 91 -6.28 -4.58 29.09
C ILE A 91 -6.84 -4.85 27.68
N ARG A 92 -8.11 -5.29 27.58
CA ARG A 92 -8.76 -5.51 26.27
C ARG A 92 -8.85 -4.24 25.44
N TYR A 93 -9.20 -3.10 26.05
CA TYR A 93 -9.26 -1.81 25.35
C TYR A 93 -7.88 -1.31 24.92
N HIS A 94 -6.83 -1.51 25.72
CA HIS A 94 -5.45 -1.22 25.28
C HIS A 94 -5.06 -2.06 24.06
N LEU A 95 -5.37 -3.36 24.07
CA LEU A 95 -4.97 -4.26 22.98
C LEU A 95 -5.77 -3.97 21.70
N LEU A 96 -7.09 -3.86 21.80
CA LEU A 96 -7.97 -3.56 20.66
C LEU A 96 -7.73 -2.15 20.11
N GLY A 97 -7.48 -1.16 20.97
CA GLY A 97 -7.17 0.20 20.56
C GLY A 97 -5.85 0.30 19.80
N ARG A 98 -4.80 -0.41 20.28
CA ARG A 98 -3.52 -0.49 19.56
C ARG A 98 -3.62 -1.27 18.26
N LEU A 99 -4.41 -2.34 18.21
CA LEU A 99 -4.66 -3.08 16.98
C LEU A 99 -5.41 -2.21 15.95
N ARG A 100 -6.44 -1.48 16.38
CA ARG A 100 -7.16 -0.54 15.52
C ARG A 100 -6.25 0.58 15.03
N PHE A 101 -5.35 1.07 15.88
CA PHE A 101 -4.32 2.04 15.49
C PHE A 101 -3.39 1.47 14.42
N LEU A 102 -2.87 0.25 14.60
CA LEU A 102 -2.04 -0.44 13.60
C LEU A 102 -2.73 -0.61 12.24
N LEU A 103 -4.04 -0.84 12.24
CA LEU A 103 -4.85 -1.02 11.03
C LEU A 103 -5.23 0.32 10.34
N GLN A 104 -4.82 1.47 10.85
CA GLN A 104 -5.01 2.74 10.15
C GLN A 104 -4.17 2.77 8.86
N PRO A 105 -4.66 3.33 7.75
CA PRO A 105 -4.03 3.25 6.43
C PRO A 105 -2.52 3.58 6.41
N PHE A 106 -2.12 4.61 7.15
CA PHE A 106 -0.71 5.01 7.25
C PHE A 106 0.19 4.02 7.98
N ASN A 107 -0.32 3.41 9.06
CA ASN A 107 0.43 2.42 9.81
C ASN A 107 0.50 1.10 9.02
N VAL A 108 -0.51 0.80 8.19
CA VAL A 108 -0.47 -0.32 7.25
C VAL A 108 0.64 -0.15 6.21
N PHE A 109 0.83 1.05 5.64
CA PHE A 109 1.96 1.29 4.71
C PHE A 109 3.32 1.06 5.39
N ASP A 110 3.47 1.51 6.64
CA ASP A 110 4.69 1.29 7.40
C ASP A 110 4.94 -0.22 7.64
N ILE A 111 3.89 -0.98 7.99
CA ILE A 111 3.95 -2.45 8.20
C ILE A 111 4.28 -3.18 6.90
N VAL A 112 3.61 -2.85 5.81
CA VAL A 112 3.85 -3.47 4.50
C VAL A 112 5.29 -3.23 4.04
N ALA A 113 5.81 -2.02 4.25
CA ALA A 113 7.20 -1.71 3.95
C ALA A 113 8.19 -2.43 4.88
N VAL A 114 7.83 -2.69 6.14
CA VAL A 114 8.63 -3.54 7.06
C VAL A 114 8.57 -5.01 6.65
N ALA A 115 7.44 -5.48 6.09
CA ALA A 115 7.30 -6.87 5.66
C ALA A 115 8.32 -7.28 4.59
N SER A 116 8.84 -6.32 3.82
CA SER A 116 9.97 -6.52 2.89
C SER A 116 11.27 -7.00 3.55
N LEU A 117 11.38 -6.98 4.89
CA LEU A 117 12.47 -7.62 5.64
C LEU A 117 12.44 -9.15 5.54
N HIS A 118 11.26 -9.74 5.31
CA HIS A 118 11.15 -11.18 5.24
C HIS A 118 11.88 -11.70 3.97
N PRO A 119 12.74 -12.72 4.06
CA PRO A 119 13.50 -13.23 2.92
C PRO A 119 12.63 -13.58 1.70
N ALA A 120 11.44 -14.12 1.93
CA ALA A 120 10.48 -14.45 0.87
C ALA A 120 9.85 -13.22 0.19
N LEU A 121 9.89 -12.05 0.83
CA LEU A 121 9.29 -10.81 0.33
C LEU A 121 10.35 -9.80 -0.14
N ARG A 122 11.61 -10.23 -0.33
CA ARG A 122 12.68 -9.35 -0.85
C ARG A 122 12.36 -8.75 -2.23
N GLY A 123 11.58 -9.44 -3.07
CA GLY A 123 11.11 -8.90 -4.35
C GLY A 123 10.23 -7.65 -4.19
N LEU A 124 9.64 -7.46 -3.01
CA LEU A 124 8.79 -6.32 -2.65
C LEU A 124 9.57 -5.17 -2.02
N ARG A 125 10.90 -5.11 -2.22
CA ARG A 125 11.75 -4.00 -1.78
C ARG A 125 11.23 -2.63 -2.25
N GLY A 126 10.57 -2.56 -3.41
CA GLY A 126 9.93 -1.34 -3.91
C GLY A 126 8.81 -0.80 -3.01
N LEU A 127 8.15 -1.67 -2.22
CA LEU A 127 7.07 -1.24 -1.31
C LEU A 127 7.57 -0.30 -0.20
N ARG A 128 8.89 -0.21 0.04
CA ARG A 128 9.46 0.78 0.94
C ARG A 128 9.13 2.22 0.53
N MET A 129 8.90 2.47 -0.76
CA MET A 129 8.46 3.77 -1.29
C MET A 129 7.08 4.18 -0.77
N LEU A 130 6.23 3.23 -0.37
CA LEU A 130 4.92 3.53 0.24
C LEU A 130 5.06 4.34 1.53
N ARG A 131 6.21 4.29 2.21
CA ARG A 131 6.47 5.14 3.40
C ARG A 131 6.46 6.63 3.08
N LEU A 132 6.75 7.04 1.84
CA LEU A 132 6.64 8.44 1.42
C LEU A 132 5.18 8.93 1.48
N VAL A 133 4.21 8.03 1.26
CA VAL A 133 2.78 8.34 1.30
C VAL A 133 2.36 8.82 2.69
N ARG A 134 3.03 8.40 3.77
CA ARG A 134 2.73 8.84 5.13
C ARG A 134 2.93 10.35 5.35
N HIS A 135 3.82 10.97 4.60
CA HIS A 135 4.04 12.43 4.68
C HIS A 135 3.09 13.22 3.78
N MET A 136 2.30 12.54 2.94
CA MET A 136 1.26 13.20 2.15
C MET A 136 0.16 13.71 3.08
N LYS A 137 0.11 15.04 3.23
CA LYS A 137 -0.90 15.75 4.02
C LYS A 137 -2.33 15.51 3.53
N PHE A 138 -2.49 14.93 2.33
CA PHE A 138 -3.77 14.65 1.66
C PHE A 138 -4.76 13.86 2.53
N PHE A 139 -4.29 12.92 3.36
CA PHE A 139 -5.16 12.11 4.22
C PHE A 139 -5.28 12.62 5.67
N ARG A 140 -4.68 13.78 5.99
CA ARG A 140 -4.59 14.28 7.39
C ARG A 140 -5.78 15.14 7.81
N TYR A 141 -6.50 15.76 6.86
CA TYR A 141 -7.52 16.78 7.15
C TYR A 141 -8.91 16.48 6.60
N SER A 142 -9.01 15.71 5.54
CA SER A 142 -10.25 15.13 5.06
C SER A 142 -10.01 13.63 4.97
N ASP A 143 -11.03 12.82 5.24
CA ASP A 143 -11.04 11.41 4.87
C ASP A 143 -11.40 11.41 3.38
N PRO A 144 -10.43 11.58 2.44
CA PRO A 144 -10.74 11.98 1.07
C PRO A 144 -11.43 10.83 0.34
N LEU A 145 -11.13 9.61 0.79
CA LEU A 145 -11.76 8.37 0.37
C LEU A 145 -13.16 8.22 0.95
N SER A 146 -13.55 8.92 2.01
CA SER A 146 -14.92 8.84 2.54
C SER A 146 -15.94 9.36 1.53
N GLY A 147 -15.59 10.37 0.72
CA GLY A 147 -16.42 10.85 -0.38
C GLY A 147 -16.59 9.78 -1.46
N ILE A 148 -15.48 9.15 -1.86
CA ILE A 148 -15.48 8.04 -2.84
C ILE A 148 -16.25 6.84 -2.28
N ALA A 149 -16.00 6.44 -1.04
CA ALA A 149 -16.66 5.33 -0.38
C ALA A 149 -18.17 5.56 -0.21
N ARG A 150 -18.59 6.80 0.10
CA ARG A 150 -20.01 7.18 0.10
C ARG A 150 -20.59 7.10 -1.30
N ALA A 151 -19.93 7.66 -2.31
CA ALA A 151 -20.39 7.56 -3.70
C ALA A 151 -20.57 6.10 -4.15
N PHE A 152 -19.62 5.23 -3.82
CA PHE A 152 -19.71 3.79 -4.06
C PHE A 152 -20.87 3.14 -3.31
N LYS A 153 -21.05 3.47 -2.02
CA LYS A 153 -22.14 2.92 -1.20
C LYS A 153 -23.51 3.33 -1.74
N ASP A 154 -23.66 4.62 -2.05
CA ASP A 154 -24.92 5.20 -2.52
C ASP A 154 -25.31 4.66 -3.90
N ASN A 155 -24.32 4.33 -4.75
CA ASN A 155 -24.52 3.80 -6.10
C ASN A 155 -24.03 2.36 -6.28
N THR A 156 -24.06 1.55 -5.20
CA THR A 156 -23.47 0.20 -5.21
C THR A 156 -24.02 -0.65 -6.35
N LEU A 157 -25.34 -0.62 -6.57
CA LEU A 157 -25.99 -1.42 -7.61
C LEU A 157 -25.49 -1.03 -9.02
N LEU A 158 -25.34 0.26 -9.29
CA LEU A 158 -24.85 0.77 -10.58
C LEU A 158 -23.41 0.31 -10.81
N TYR A 159 -22.52 0.48 -9.82
CA TYR A 159 -21.13 0.08 -9.96
C TYR A 159 -20.98 -1.43 -10.08
N VAL A 160 -21.71 -2.23 -9.29
CA VAL A 160 -21.69 -3.70 -9.41
C VAL A 160 -22.19 -4.14 -10.78
N ALA A 161 -23.27 -3.54 -11.30
CA ALA A 161 -23.76 -3.83 -12.63
C ALA A 161 -22.76 -3.42 -13.72
N ALA A 162 -22.14 -2.24 -13.60
CA ALA A 162 -21.15 -1.74 -14.57
C ALA A 162 -19.88 -2.60 -14.59
N PHE A 163 -19.29 -2.90 -13.43
CA PHE A 163 -18.12 -3.77 -13.34
C PHE A 163 -18.44 -5.22 -13.71
N GLY A 164 -19.64 -5.70 -13.40
CA GLY A 164 -20.13 -7.01 -13.83
C GLY A 164 -20.24 -7.10 -15.35
N PHE A 165 -20.89 -6.11 -15.98
CA PHE A 165 -20.98 -6.01 -17.44
C PHE A 165 -19.60 -5.92 -18.09
N LEU A 166 -18.71 -5.09 -17.55
CA LEU A 166 -17.33 -4.95 -18.03
C LEU A 166 -16.56 -6.28 -17.91
N SER A 167 -16.69 -6.98 -16.79
CA SER A 167 -16.02 -8.27 -16.58
C SER A 167 -16.55 -9.34 -17.54
N CYS A 168 -17.86 -9.38 -17.76
CA CYS A 168 -18.47 -10.27 -18.75
C CYS A 168 -18.01 -9.93 -20.17
N ALA A 169 -17.96 -8.65 -20.54
CA ALA A 169 -17.49 -8.21 -21.85
C ALA A 169 -16.03 -8.60 -22.09
N ILE A 170 -15.16 -8.42 -21.08
CA ILE A 170 -13.75 -8.85 -21.13
C ILE A 170 -13.65 -10.37 -21.28
N ALA A 171 -14.39 -11.13 -20.48
CA ALA A 171 -14.34 -12.59 -20.52
C ALA A 171 -14.86 -13.14 -21.86
N LEU A 172 -16.03 -12.69 -22.30
CA LEU A 172 -16.65 -13.14 -23.55
C LEU A 172 -15.85 -12.67 -24.77
N GLY A 173 -15.45 -11.40 -24.80
CA GLY A 173 -14.64 -10.84 -25.89
C GLY A 173 -13.28 -11.49 -25.99
N GLY A 174 -12.59 -11.69 -24.85
CA GLY A 174 -11.27 -12.32 -24.82
C GLY A 174 -11.30 -13.80 -25.19
N ILE A 175 -12.30 -14.56 -24.73
CA ILE A 175 -12.49 -15.96 -25.14
C ILE A 175 -12.84 -16.05 -26.63
N SER A 176 -13.75 -15.19 -27.12
CA SER A 176 -14.15 -15.19 -28.53
C SER A 176 -12.98 -14.84 -29.45
N PHE A 177 -12.18 -13.84 -29.08
CA PHE A 177 -10.97 -13.47 -29.80
C PHE A 177 -9.96 -14.62 -29.83
N TYR A 178 -9.69 -15.24 -28.67
CA TYR A 178 -8.80 -16.42 -28.59
C TYR A 178 -9.25 -17.55 -29.51
N LEU A 179 -10.54 -17.90 -29.51
CA LEU A 179 -11.08 -19.01 -30.32
C LEU A 179 -10.93 -18.78 -31.82
N VAL A 180 -10.94 -17.53 -32.25
CA VAL A 180 -10.86 -17.15 -33.66
C VAL A 180 -9.41 -16.98 -34.12
N GLU A 181 -8.54 -16.50 -33.24
CA GLU A 181 -7.14 -16.20 -33.56
C GLU A 181 -6.18 -17.38 -33.29
N ILE A 182 -6.58 -18.35 -32.47
CA ILE A 182 -5.74 -19.50 -32.14
C ILE A 182 -5.30 -20.28 -33.40
N GLY A 183 -3.99 -20.54 -33.49
CA GLY A 183 -3.38 -21.28 -34.59
C GLY A 183 -3.15 -20.45 -35.87
N GLN A 184 -3.68 -19.22 -35.93
CA GLN A 184 -3.44 -18.27 -37.03
C GLN A 184 -2.56 -17.10 -36.58
N ASN A 185 -2.73 -16.66 -35.33
CA ASN A 185 -1.98 -15.58 -34.74
C ASN A 185 -0.89 -16.13 -33.81
N PRO A 186 0.41 -15.87 -34.10
CA PRO A 186 1.50 -16.35 -33.25
C PRO A 186 1.55 -15.67 -31.87
N GLU A 187 0.91 -14.50 -31.72
CA GLU A 187 0.85 -13.71 -30.48
C GLU A 187 -0.21 -14.25 -29.51
N VAL A 188 -1.12 -15.12 -29.99
CA VAL A 188 -2.22 -15.69 -29.20
C VAL A 188 -1.95 -17.17 -28.96
N GLN A 189 -1.45 -17.51 -27.76
CA GLN A 189 -1.06 -18.88 -27.41
C GLN A 189 -1.94 -19.48 -26.30
N SER A 190 -2.58 -18.63 -25.50
CA SER A 190 -3.40 -19.01 -24.37
C SER A 190 -4.66 -18.15 -24.28
N ILE A 191 -5.67 -18.62 -23.54
CA ILE A 191 -6.88 -17.84 -23.22
C ILE A 191 -6.50 -16.54 -22.50
N GLY A 192 -5.40 -16.55 -21.73
CA GLY A 192 -4.88 -15.38 -21.04
C GLY A 192 -4.52 -14.24 -22.00
N ASP A 193 -3.98 -14.57 -23.17
CA ASP A 193 -3.58 -13.59 -24.18
C ASP A 193 -4.81 -12.92 -24.81
N GLY A 194 -5.88 -13.69 -25.04
CA GLY A 194 -7.16 -13.15 -25.50
C GLY A 194 -7.83 -12.25 -24.45
N ILE A 195 -7.80 -12.64 -23.18
CA ILE A 195 -8.31 -11.80 -22.07
C ILE A 195 -7.48 -10.52 -21.94
N TRP A 196 -6.15 -10.61 -22.02
CA TRP A 196 -5.27 -9.44 -22.01
C TRP A 196 -5.61 -8.47 -23.14
N TRP A 197 -5.74 -8.98 -24.37
CA TRP A 197 -6.17 -8.19 -25.52
C TRP A 197 -7.53 -7.51 -25.29
N ALA A 198 -8.52 -8.22 -24.75
CA ALA A 198 -9.83 -7.67 -24.47
C ALA A 198 -9.78 -6.56 -23.40
N VAL A 199 -8.97 -6.72 -22.35
CA VAL A 199 -8.75 -5.68 -21.33
C VAL A 199 -8.16 -4.43 -21.98
N VAL A 200 -7.07 -4.56 -22.73
CA VAL A 200 -6.35 -3.44 -23.36
C VAL A 200 -7.22 -2.72 -24.39
N THR A 201 -8.04 -3.46 -25.12
CA THR A 201 -8.94 -2.91 -26.16
C THR A 201 -10.14 -2.20 -25.54
N ILE A 202 -10.86 -2.84 -24.59
CA ILE A 202 -12.05 -2.25 -23.95
C ILE A 202 -11.68 -1.03 -23.09
N THR A 203 -10.50 -1.06 -22.45
CA THR A 203 -9.99 0.11 -21.70
C THR A 203 -9.42 1.21 -22.59
N THR A 204 -9.44 1.02 -23.92
CA THR A 204 -8.94 1.97 -24.93
C THR A 204 -7.45 2.29 -24.80
N VAL A 205 -6.67 1.43 -24.14
CA VAL A 205 -5.22 1.59 -24.00
C VAL A 205 -4.53 1.26 -25.33
N GLY A 206 -4.89 0.15 -25.95
CA GLY A 206 -4.44 -0.21 -27.30
C GLY A 206 -2.91 -0.28 -27.47
N PHE A 207 -2.21 -1.08 -26.66
CA PHE A 207 -0.75 -1.23 -26.77
C PHE A 207 -0.27 -1.71 -28.15
N GLY A 208 -1.09 -2.50 -28.85
CA GLY A 208 -0.77 -3.04 -30.16
C GLY A 208 0.24 -4.20 -30.14
N ASP A 209 0.47 -4.79 -28.98
CA ASP A 209 1.28 -5.99 -28.75
C ASP A 209 0.57 -7.28 -29.17
N ILE A 210 -0.77 -7.29 -29.15
CA ILE A 210 -1.61 -8.33 -29.72
C ILE A 210 -2.65 -7.66 -30.62
N THR A 211 -2.77 -8.08 -31.87
CA THR A 211 -3.79 -7.54 -32.80
C THR A 211 -4.48 -8.65 -33.61
N PRO A 212 -5.77 -8.48 -33.99
CA PRO A 212 -6.47 -9.47 -34.79
C PRO A 212 -5.83 -9.60 -36.18
N VAL A 213 -5.39 -10.80 -36.52
CA VAL A 213 -4.86 -11.13 -37.85
C VAL A 213 -5.99 -11.63 -38.75
N THR A 214 -6.98 -12.31 -38.17
CA THR A 214 -8.10 -12.90 -38.90
C THR A 214 -9.23 -11.88 -39.11
N ASP A 215 -10.00 -12.05 -40.18
CA ASP A 215 -11.14 -11.16 -40.45
C ASP A 215 -12.25 -11.30 -39.39
N LEU A 216 -12.45 -12.52 -38.87
CA LEU A 216 -13.38 -12.75 -37.75
C LEU A 216 -12.87 -12.09 -36.47
N GLY A 217 -11.57 -12.10 -36.20
CA GLY A 217 -10.99 -11.43 -35.03
C GLY A 217 -11.15 -9.91 -35.10
N LYS A 218 -11.05 -9.34 -36.31
CA LYS A 218 -11.36 -7.92 -36.55
C LYS A 218 -12.82 -7.60 -36.30
N VAL A 219 -13.75 -8.50 -36.64
CA VAL A 219 -15.18 -8.35 -36.33
C VAL A 219 -15.43 -8.43 -34.83
N VAL A 220 -14.73 -9.30 -34.11
CA VAL A 220 -14.82 -9.38 -32.63
C VAL A 220 -14.31 -8.11 -31.96
N GLY A 221 -13.29 -7.47 -32.53
CA GLY A 221 -12.72 -6.22 -32.02
C GLY A 221 -13.40 -4.93 -32.49
N ALA A 222 -14.38 -5.01 -33.39
CA ALA A 222 -15.16 -3.88 -33.90
C ALA A 222 -16.39 -3.62 -33.02
#